data_AF-A0A839EUN2-F1
#
_entry.id   AF-A0A839EUN2-F1
#
_cell.length_a   1.000
_cell.length_b   1.000
_cell.length_c   1.000
_cell.angle_alpha   90.00
_cell.angle_beta   90.00
_cell.angle_gamma   90.00
#
_symmetry.space_group_name_H-M   'P 1'
#
loop_
_entity.id
_entity.type
_entity.pdbx_description
1 polymer ?
#
loop_
_entity_poly.entity_id
_entity_poly.type
_entity_poly.pdbx_seq_one_letter_code
_entity_poly.pdbx_strand_id
1 'polypeptide(L)'
;MCSNVTTRIQQLEAEIGVPLFLHNKKRMTLTTQDESYLDYVDRILKTFKERFLVQEVNSCHAMYACTAAGSCFSIMPRSVVELMRGATAVEEKPLMTVDTYLACRPGFATPAFEAFRDTLVQFSNIRDGSDATN
;
A
#
# COMPACT_ATOMS: atom_id res chain seq x y z
N MET A 1 -13.71 -0.37 -7.93
CA MET A 1 -13.86 -0.05 -6.51
C MET A 1 -12.49 0.31 -5.97
N CYS A 2 -12.31 1.58 -5.58
CA CYS A 2 -11.13 2.08 -4.89
C CYS A 2 -10.90 1.25 -3.62
N SER A 3 -9.66 1.16 -3.14
CA SER A 3 -9.32 0.41 -1.93
C SER A 3 -10.19 0.88 -0.74
N ASN A 4 -11.17 0.07 -0.36
CA ASN A 4 -12.02 0.31 0.82
C ASN A 4 -11.22 -0.01 2.10
N VAL A 5 -10.07 0.64 2.27
CA VAL A 5 -9.14 0.42 3.38
C VAL A 5 -9.89 0.57 4.70
N THR A 6 -10.74 1.58 4.83
CA THR A 6 -11.61 1.79 5.99
C THR A 6 -12.53 0.59 6.26
N THR A 7 -13.15 0.02 5.24
CA THR A 7 -14.06 -1.14 5.41
C THR A 7 -13.30 -2.40 5.80
N ARG A 8 -12.12 -2.63 5.23
CA ARG A 8 -11.27 -3.77 5.61
C ARG A 8 -10.72 -3.62 7.03
N ILE A 9 -10.38 -2.39 7.43
CA ILE A 9 -10.00 -2.07 8.80
C ILE A 9 -11.18 -2.36 9.75
N GLN A 10 -12.40 -1.94 9.41
CA GLN A 10 -13.60 -2.22 10.21
C GLN A 10 -13.92 -3.71 10.33
N GLN A 11 -13.72 -4.48 9.25
CA GLN A 11 -13.87 -5.94 9.28
C GLN A 11 -12.85 -6.58 10.22
N LEU A 12 -11.60 -6.13 10.15
CA LEU A 12 -10.55 -6.59 11.06
C LEU A 12 -10.87 -6.23 12.52
N GLU A 13 -11.33 -5.01 12.79
CA GLU A 13 -11.81 -4.59 14.13
C GLU A 13 -12.92 -5.49 14.66
N ALA A 14 -13.83 -5.93 13.79
CA ALA A 14 -14.90 -6.85 14.14
C ALA A 14 -14.38 -8.28 14.44
N GLU A 15 -13.38 -8.76 13.70
CA GLU A 15 -12.78 -10.09 13.90
C GLU A 15 -11.95 -10.17 15.19
N ILE A 16 -11.18 -9.11 15.50
CA ILE A 16 -10.35 -9.07 16.72
C ILE A 16 -11.12 -8.58 17.96
N GLY A 17 -12.36 -8.11 17.80
CA GLY A 17 -13.23 -7.69 18.88
C GLY A 17 -12.84 -6.39 19.58
N VAL A 18 -11.96 -5.57 18.97
CA VAL A 18 -11.45 -4.33 19.55
C VAL A 18 -11.47 -3.21 18.50
N PRO A 19 -12.06 -2.03 18.79
CA PRO A 19 -11.96 -0.87 17.90
C PRO A 19 -10.51 -0.34 17.89
N LEU A 20 -9.85 -0.45 16.75
CA LEU A 20 -8.46 -0.03 16.54
C LEU A 20 -8.35 1.47 16.27
N PHE A 21 -9.37 2.06 15.64
CA PHE A 21 -9.37 3.45 15.20
C PHE A 21 -10.56 4.23 15.79
N LEU A 22 -10.25 5.28 16.55
CA LEU A 22 -11.22 6.30 16.92
C LEU A 22 -11.33 7.32 15.79
N HIS A 23 -12.53 7.53 15.26
CA HIS A 23 -12.77 8.53 14.21
C HIS A 23 -12.66 9.95 14.79
N ASN A 24 -11.44 10.49 14.82
CA ASN A 24 -11.16 11.87 15.16
C ASN A 24 -10.67 12.63 13.92
N LYS A 25 -11.26 13.80 13.67
CA LYS A 25 -10.96 14.66 12.51
C LYS A 25 -9.58 15.30 12.62
N LYS A 26 -8.49 14.54 12.50
CA LYS A 26 -7.17 15.13 12.29
C LYS A 26 -6.38 14.35 11.24
N ARG A 27 -6.17 15.06 10.13
CA ARG A 27 -5.46 14.67 8.92
C ARG A 27 -4.13 13.97 9.27
N MET A 28 -3.88 12.83 8.61
CA MET A 28 -2.51 12.34 8.45
C MET A 28 -1.69 13.46 7.81
N THR A 29 -0.61 13.85 8.46
CA THR A 29 0.38 14.75 7.86
C THR A 29 1.43 13.83 7.26
N LEU A 30 1.61 13.95 5.94
CA LEU A 30 2.57 13.18 5.17
C LEU A 30 3.95 13.43 5.77
N THR A 31 4.66 12.37 6.16
CA THR A 31 6.07 12.48 6.55
C THR A 31 6.90 12.70 5.28
N THR A 32 8.17 13.10 5.45
CA THR A 32 9.15 13.38 4.39
C THR A 32 9.46 12.20 3.45
N GLN A 33 8.68 11.12 3.49
CA GLN A 33 8.82 9.90 2.71
C GLN A 33 7.90 9.86 1.48
N ASP A 34 6.96 10.80 1.36
CA ASP A 34 6.08 10.94 0.19
C ASP A 34 6.82 11.26 -1.11
N GLU A 35 7.99 11.89 -1.03
CA GLU A 35 8.85 12.15 -2.19
C GLU A 35 9.39 10.85 -2.83
N SER A 36 9.39 9.74 -2.09
CA SER A 36 9.99 8.48 -2.55
C SER A 36 9.22 7.80 -3.69
N TYR A 37 7.89 7.93 -3.73
CA TYR A 37 7.08 7.27 -4.77
C TYR A 37 7.19 8.01 -6.11
N LEU A 38 7.20 9.35 -6.09
CA LEU A 38 7.35 10.14 -7.31
C LEU A 38 8.80 10.11 -7.81
N ASP A 39 9.80 10.18 -6.93
CA ASP A 39 11.20 9.94 -7.31
C ASP A 39 11.39 8.53 -7.89
N TYR A 40 10.70 7.53 -7.35
CA TYR A 40 10.70 6.18 -7.90
C TYR A 40 10.13 6.12 -9.33
N VAL A 41 8.95 6.71 -9.56
CA VAL A 41 8.35 6.79 -10.90
C VAL A 41 9.26 7.55 -11.85
N ASP A 42 9.83 8.66 -11.41
CA ASP A 42 10.76 9.47 -12.21
C ASP A 42 12.05 8.73 -12.54
N ARG A 43 12.61 7.95 -11.61
CA ARG A 43 13.80 7.11 -11.85
C ARG A 43 13.52 6.02 -12.86
N ILE A 44 12.34 5.42 -12.84
CA ILE A 44 11.93 4.45 -13.85
C ILE A 44 11.81 5.14 -15.21
N LEU A 45 11.04 6.23 -15.29
CA LEU A 45 10.83 6.96 -16.54
C LEU A 45 12.14 7.48 -17.14
N LYS A 46 13.09 7.92 -16.30
CA LYS A 46 14.41 8.41 -16.74
C LYS A 46 15.33 7.30 -17.26
N THR A 47 15.08 6.04 -16.89
CA THR A 47 15.86 4.89 -17.35
C THR A 47 15.52 4.51 -18.79
N PHE A 48 14.31 4.85 -19.26
CA PHE A 48 13.90 4.59 -20.64
C PHE A 48 14.23 5.78 -21.55
N LYS A 49 14.76 5.50 -22.74
CA LYS A 49 14.96 6.52 -23.79
C LYS A 49 13.65 6.99 -24.43
N GLU A 50 12.56 6.29 -24.17
CA GLU A 50 11.23 6.51 -24.75
C GLU A 50 10.39 7.42 -23.85
N ARG A 51 9.54 8.25 -24.48
CA ARG A 51 8.60 9.12 -23.75
C ARG A 51 7.32 8.36 -23.48
N PHE A 52 7.10 7.98 -22.23
CA PHE A 52 5.81 7.46 -21.78
C PHE A 52 4.85 8.59 -21.41
N LEU A 53 3.57 8.40 -21.70
CA LEU A 53 2.50 9.26 -21.18
C LEU A 53 2.04 8.70 -19.84
N VAL A 54 2.03 9.55 -18.81
CA VAL A 54 1.54 9.19 -17.48
C VAL A 54 0.07 9.57 -17.37
N GLN A 55 -0.75 8.62 -16.91
CA GLN A 55 -2.17 8.83 -16.64
C GLN A 55 -2.48 8.56 -15.17
N GLU A 56 -3.22 9.46 -14.52
CA GLU A 56 -3.71 9.26 -13.17
C GLU A 56 -4.95 8.36 -13.21
N VAL A 57 -4.92 7.26 -12.45
CA VAL A 57 -6.04 6.34 -12.34
C VAL A 57 -6.28 6.03 -10.86
N ASN A 58 -7.40 6.48 -10.34
CA ASN A 58 -7.71 6.46 -8.91
C ASN A 58 -8.21 5.11 -8.37
N SER A 59 -7.84 4.00 -9.03
CA SER A 59 -8.29 2.66 -8.66
C SER A 59 -7.37 1.59 -9.24
N CYS A 60 -6.79 0.75 -8.39
CA CYS A 60 -5.95 -0.36 -8.82
C CYS A 60 -6.69 -1.34 -9.74
N HIS A 61 -7.99 -1.60 -9.51
CA HIS A 61 -8.78 -2.45 -10.42
C HIS A 61 -8.92 -1.83 -11.82
N ALA A 62 -9.04 -0.50 -11.89
CA ALA A 62 -9.17 0.20 -13.17
C ALA A 62 -7.84 0.20 -13.92
N MET A 63 -6.74 0.46 -13.21
CA MET A 63 -5.38 0.32 -13.75
C MET A 63 -5.13 -1.10 -14.30
N TYR A 64 -5.54 -2.13 -13.54
CA TYR A 64 -5.40 -3.52 -13.98
C TYR A 64 -6.22 -3.79 -15.24
N ALA A 65 -7.47 -3.33 -15.27
CA ALA A 65 -8.34 -3.49 -16.44
C ALA A 65 -7.78 -2.77 -17.69
N CYS A 66 -7.22 -1.56 -17.56
CA CYS A 66 -6.57 -0.86 -18.68
C CYS A 66 -5.37 -1.66 -19.21
N THR A 67 -4.59 -2.26 -18.30
CA THR A 67 -3.45 -3.12 -18.67
C THR A 67 -3.93 -4.38 -19.40
N ALA A 68 -4.94 -5.06 -18.84
CA ALA A 68 -5.55 -6.25 -19.42
C ALA A 68 -6.23 -5.98 -20.77
N ALA A 69 -6.73 -4.76 -20.99
CA ALA A 69 -7.29 -4.32 -22.27
C ALA A 69 -6.21 -4.00 -23.33
N GLY A 70 -4.93 -4.00 -22.95
CA GLY A 70 -3.80 -3.73 -23.85
C GLY A 70 -3.59 -2.26 -24.19
N SER A 71 -4.23 -1.32 -23.47
CA SER A 71 -4.09 0.11 -23.75
C SER A 71 -2.88 0.77 -23.09
N CYS A 72 -2.33 0.16 -22.03
CA CYS A 72 -1.13 0.64 -21.33
C CYS A 72 -0.45 -0.50 -20.57
N PHE A 73 0.71 -0.23 -19.98
CA PHE A 73 1.25 -1.04 -18.87
C PHE A 73 0.96 -0.34 -17.54
N SER A 74 0.93 -1.10 -16.45
CA SER A 74 0.77 -0.56 -15.09
C SER A 74 1.89 -1.05 -14.18
N ILE A 75 2.34 -0.18 -13.29
CA ILE A 75 3.20 -0.54 -12.17
C ILE A 75 2.30 -0.79 -10.97
N MET A 76 2.42 -1.98 -10.37
CA MET A 76 1.59 -2.40 -9.25
C MET A 76 2.40 -3.24 -8.25
N PRO A 77 2.10 -3.16 -6.94
CA PRO A 77 2.59 -4.15 -5.99
C PRO A 77 2.09 -5.54 -6.36
N ARG A 78 2.94 -6.56 -6.23
CA ARG A 78 2.57 -7.97 -6.50
C ARG A 78 1.33 -8.39 -5.72
N SER A 79 1.23 -7.99 -4.44
CA SER A 79 0.09 -8.29 -3.58
C SER A 79 -1.25 -7.76 -4.14
N VAL A 80 -1.23 -6.68 -4.92
CA VAL A 80 -2.44 -6.15 -5.58
C VAL A 80 -2.83 -7.01 -6.78
N VAL A 81 -1.86 -7.45 -7.58
CA VAL A 81 -2.09 -8.33 -8.74
C VAL A 81 -2.63 -9.69 -8.29
N GLU A 82 -2.09 -10.23 -7.19
CA GLU A 82 -2.57 -11.48 -6.59
C GLU A 82 -4.02 -11.44 -6.13
N LEU A 83 -4.57 -10.24 -5.86
CA LEU A 83 -6.00 -10.06 -5.53
C LEU A 83 -6.89 -10.05 -6.78
N MET A 84 -6.32 -9.95 -7.98
CA MET A 84 -7.05 -9.95 -9.26
C MET A 84 -7.18 -11.35 -9.88
N ARG A 85 -6.83 -12.40 -9.13
CA ARG A 85 -6.93 -13.81 -9.57
C ARG A 85 -8.34 -14.09 -10.11
N GLY A 86 -8.42 -14.42 -11.40
CA GLY A 86 -9.67 -14.68 -12.13
C GLY A 86 -9.98 -13.68 -13.26
N ALA A 87 -9.28 -12.55 -13.33
CA ALA A 87 -9.33 -11.63 -14.46
C ALA A 87 -8.39 -12.07 -15.61
N THR A 88 -8.50 -11.45 -16.78
CA THR A 88 -7.61 -11.68 -17.94
C THR A 88 -6.14 -11.63 -17.50
N ALA A 89 -5.36 -12.64 -17.88
CA ALA A 89 -3.95 -12.74 -17.52
C ALA A 89 -3.15 -11.62 -18.18
N VAL A 90 -2.38 -10.89 -17.36
CA VAL A 90 -1.38 -9.91 -17.80
C VAL A 90 0.01 -10.50 -17.64
N GLU A 91 0.96 -10.11 -18.49
CA GLU A 91 2.36 -10.49 -18.30
C GLU A 91 2.96 -9.64 -17.17
N GLU A 92 3.51 -10.31 -16.15
CA GLU A 92 4.14 -9.65 -15.01
C GLU A 92 5.68 -9.67 -15.13
N LYS A 93 6.31 -8.53 -14.87
CA LYS A 93 7.78 -8.41 -14.74
C LYS A 93 8.14 -7.80 -13.38
N PRO A 94 9.02 -8.44 -12.59
CA PRO A 94 9.54 -7.84 -11.37
C PRO A 94 10.28 -6.54 -11.67
N LEU A 95 9.94 -5.48 -10.95
CA LEU A 95 10.56 -4.16 -11.11
C LEU A 95 11.54 -3.86 -9.97
N MET A 96 11.04 -3.81 -8.73
CA MET A 96 11.85 -3.75 -7.52
C MET A 96 11.03 -4.13 -6.28
N THR A 97 11.68 -4.19 -5.12
CA THR A 97 11.05 -4.32 -3.81
C THR A 97 10.87 -2.93 -3.19
N VAL A 98 9.72 -2.69 -2.57
CA VAL A 98 9.43 -1.46 -1.82
C VAL A 98 9.09 -1.82 -0.36
N ASP A 99 9.60 -1.03 0.58
CA ASP A 99 9.30 -1.21 2.00
C ASP A 99 7.92 -0.63 2.34
N THR A 100 7.14 -1.37 3.11
CA THR A 100 5.85 -0.89 3.67
C THR A 100 6.04 -0.63 5.15
N TYR A 101 5.76 0.59 5.59
CA TYR A 101 5.94 1.02 6.98
C TYR A 101 4.60 1.14 7.70
N LEU A 102 4.59 0.72 8.97
CA LEU A 102 3.51 1.02 9.89
C LEU A 102 3.86 2.32 10.65
N ALA A 103 3.22 3.42 10.29
CA ALA A 103 3.42 4.72 10.94
C ALA A 103 2.54 4.86 12.18
N CYS A 104 3.14 5.25 13.31
CA CYS A 104 2.43 5.38 14.59
C CYS A 104 2.86 6.65 15.32
N ARG A 105 1.96 7.19 16.15
CA ARG A 105 2.30 8.34 17.00
C ARG A 105 3.16 7.86 18.17
N PRO A 106 4.26 8.55 18.53
CA PRO A 106 5.05 8.20 19.71
C PRO A 106 4.18 8.15 20.98
N GLY A 107 4.36 7.09 21.78
CA GLY A 107 3.55 6.84 22.98
C GLY A 107 2.14 6.29 22.72
N PHE A 108 1.77 6.02 21.46
CA PHE A 108 0.52 5.34 21.14
C PHE A 108 0.68 3.83 21.30
N ALA A 109 0.49 3.35 22.53
CA ALA A 109 0.57 1.94 22.91
C ALA A 109 -0.74 1.53 23.60
N THR A 110 -1.82 1.44 22.82
CA THR A 110 -3.08 0.89 23.33
C THR A 110 -3.07 -0.64 23.18
N PRO A 111 -3.75 -1.41 24.04
CA PRO A 111 -3.85 -2.87 23.87
C PRO A 111 -4.41 -3.28 22.49
N ALA A 112 -5.29 -2.45 21.94
CA ALA A 112 -5.83 -2.59 20.59
C ALA A 112 -4.72 -2.49 19.52
N PHE A 113 -3.90 -1.44 19.63
CA PHE A 113 -2.79 -1.20 18.72
C PHE A 113 -1.72 -2.30 18.81
N GLU A 114 -1.42 -2.78 20.02
CA GLU A 114 -0.49 -3.90 20.23
C GLU A 114 -1.03 -5.18 19.58
N ALA A 115 -2.30 -5.54 19.82
CA ALA A 115 -2.92 -6.70 19.18
C ALA A 115 -2.91 -6.60 17.64
N PHE A 116 -3.15 -5.40 17.09
CA PHE A 116 -3.07 -5.17 15.65
C PHE A 116 -1.65 -5.32 15.12
N ARG A 117 -0.65 -4.72 15.78
CA ARG A 117 0.76 -4.87 15.42
C ARG A 117 1.19 -6.33 15.46
N ASP A 118 0.83 -7.04 16.51
CA ASP A 118 1.19 -8.46 16.69
C ASP A 118 0.55 -9.32 15.59
N THR A 119 -0.70 -9.02 15.22
CA THR A 119 -1.37 -9.64 14.06
C THR A 119 -0.63 -9.33 12.77
N LEU A 120 -0.24 -8.07 12.53
CA LEU A 120 0.49 -7.69 11.33
C LEU A 120 1.84 -8.43 11.21
N VAL A 121 2.58 -8.57 12.31
CA VAL A 121 3.86 -9.33 12.32
C VAL A 121 3.64 -10.80 11.94
N GLN A 122 2.48 -11.38 12.24
CA GLN A 122 2.16 -12.76 11.81
C GLN A 122 1.91 -12.88 10.30
N PHE A 123 1.35 -11.85 9.65
CA PHE A 123 0.95 -11.88 8.24
C PHE A 123 1.84 -11.07 7.31
N SER A 124 2.89 -10.41 7.83
CA SER A 124 3.76 -9.54 7.05
C SER A 124 5.21 -9.59 7.54
N ASN A 125 6.14 -9.19 6.68
CA ASN A 125 7.57 -9.11 7.02
C ASN A 125 7.93 -7.79 7.71
N ILE A 126 7.04 -7.24 8.55
CA ILE A 126 7.33 -6.02 9.30
C ILE A 126 8.45 -6.33 10.30
N ARG A 127 9.58 -5.62 10.14
CA ARG A 127 10.70 -5.67 11.08
C ARG A 127 10.27 -4.96 12.35
N ASP A 128 10.49 -5.59 13.50
CA ASP A 128 10.12 -5.00 14.79
C ASP A 128 10.88 -3.68 14.96
N GLY A 129 10.15 -2.60 15.19
CA GLY A 129 10.65 -1.23 15.16
C GLY A 129 11.46 -0.84 16.40
N SER A 130 12.13 -1.78 17.06
CA SER A 130 12.94 -1.53 18.26
C SER A 130 14.23 -0.74 18.02
N ASP A 131 14.44 -0.21 16.80
CA ASP A 131 15.61 0.61 16.44
C ASP A 131 15.30 2.12 16.36
N ALA A 132 14.21 2.58 16.97
CA ALA A 132 13.91 4.00 17.14
C ALA A 132 14.20 4.49 18.58
N THR A 133 15.39 4.19 19.11
CA THR A 133 15.98 4.97 20.22
C THR A 133 17.51 4.85 20.22
N ASN A 134 18.18 5.79 19.56
CA ASN A 134 19.32 6.52 20.16
C ASN A 134 19.43 7.89 19.50
#